data_AF-A0A1E4RQU5-F1
#
_entry.id   AF-A0A1E4RQU5-F1
#
_cell.length_a   1.000
_cell.length_b   1.000
_cell.length_c   1.000
_cell.angle_alpha   90.00
_cell.angle_beta   90.00
_cell.angle_gamma   90.00
#
_symmetry.space_group_name_H-M   'P 1'
#
loop_
_entity.id
_entity.type
_entity.pdbx_description
1 polymer ?
#
loop_
_entity_poly.entity_id
_entity_poly.type
_entity_poly.pdbx_seq_one_letter_code
_entity_poly.pdbx_strand_id
1 'polypeptide(L)'
;VLIVFITVFLLGFLLIGCMDTPNTFSDVYLVELRFNESAPLDSNIERAHKTLNKTSDLSSLRISTSYLAMCVEIGGTTTCASSFNTSSFAGVSVQNTKSEANIDLLQVARVFSSNCHPRLLLAVLGLTVILFFVMIWAVVPFIPGKIWAKRISCGLLGLDTLLWGLGAMLQHEAVTSAKKFITASSAYLIQIKLGTRAEAISWTSFSFLLLTCIGTCALYARDMLVAK
;
A
#
# COMPACT_ATOMS: atom_id res chain seq x y z
N VAL A 1 -21.69 8.96 7.77
CA VAL A 1 -21.78 7.48 7.88
C VAL A 1 -21.43 6.81 6.56
N LEU A 2 -22.16 7.06 5.46
CA LEU A 2 -21.87 6.45 4.16
C LEU A 2 -20.44 6.70 3.65
N ILE A 3 -19.93 7.92 3.77
CA ILE A 3 -18.56 8.25 3.34
C ILE A 3 -17.53 7.43 4.14
N VAL A 4 -17.67 7.35 5.47
CA VAL A 4 -16.81 6.54 6.34
C VAL A 4 -16.88 5.06 5.99
N PHE A 5 -18.08 4.55 5.68
CA PHE A 5 -18.24 3.17 5.22
C PHE A 5 -17.42 2.91 3.97
N ILE A 6 -17.53 3.77 2.96
CA ILE A 6 -16.74 3.64 1.71
C ILE A 6 -15.25 3.71 2.01
N THR A 7 -14.80 4.61 2.89
CA THR A 7 -13.39 4.72 3.30
C THR A 7 -12.87 3.43 3.93
N VAL A 8 -13.66 2.74 4.76
CA VAL A 8 -13.26 1.44 5.35
C VAL A 8 -12.96 0.40 4.26
N PHE A 9 -13.78 0.32 3.21
CA PHE A 9 -13.52 -0.58 2.08
C PHE A 9 -12.29 -0.16 1.28
N LEU A 10 -12.11 1.13 1.01
CA LEU A 10 -10.96 1.64 0.28
C LEU A 10 -9.64 1.31 1.02
N LEU A 11 -9.59 1.55 2.33
CA LEU A 11 -8.43 1.19 3.16
C LEU A 11 -8.21 -0.33 3.24
N GLY A 12 -9.29 -1.11 3.32
CA GLY A 12 -9.23 -2.57 3.28
C GLY A 12 -8.64 -3.10 1.97
N PHE A 13 -9.08 -2.56 0.82
CA PHE A 13 -8.52 -2.91 -0.48
C PHE A 13 -7.06 -2.49 -0.64
N LEU A 14 -6.67 -1.36 -0.06
CA LEU A 14 -5.27 -0.92 -0.05
C LEU A 14 -4.39 -1.86 0.81
N LEU A 15 -4.92 -2.41 1.90
CA LEU A 15 -4.22 -3.34 2.78
C LEU A 15 -4.02 -4.72 2.12
N ILE A 16 -5.08 -5.26 1.52
CA ILE A 16 -5.15 -6.62 0.96
C ILE A 16 -4.60 -6.70 -0.46
N GLY A 17 -4.50 -5.57 -1.18
CA GLY A 17 -4.24 -5.49 -2.61
C GLY A 17 -3.22 -6.51 -3.15
N CYS A 18 -3.41 -6.99 -4.38
CA CYS A 18 -2.55 -7.99 -5.00
C CYS A 18 -2.53 -9.33 -4.24
N MET A 19 -3.69 -9.85 -3.82
CA MET A 19 -3.82 -11.21 -3.25
C MET A 19 -4.46 -12.24 -4.18
N ASP A 20 -5.07 -11.79 -5.29
CA ASP A 20 -5.83 -12.66 -6.20
C ASP A 20 -5.28 -12.60 -7.63
N THR A 21 -5.26 -13.78 -8.27
CA THR A 21 -4.76 -14.04 -9.63
C THR A 21 -5.59 -13.45 -10.79
N PRO A 22 -6.92 -13.19 -10.71
CA PRO A 22 -7.62 -12.53 -11.80
C PRO A 22 -7.23 -11.05 -11.96
N ASN A 23 -7.13 -10.61 -13.22
CA ASN A 23 -6.73 -9.27 -13.69
C ASN A 23 -7.43 -8.07 -13.01
N THR A 24 -8.55 -8.29 -12.32
CA THR A 24 -9.37 -7.23 -11.70
C THR A 24 -8.75 -6.68 -10.41
N PHE A 25 -8.05 -7.52 -9.63
CA PHE A 25 -7.37 -7.12 -8.38
C PHE A 25 -5.84 -7.03 -8.52
N SER A 26 -5.30 -7.52 -9.65
CA SER A 26 -3.86 -7.49 -9.98
C SER A 26 -3.29 -6.09 -10.18
N ASP A 27 -4.11 -5.04 -10.35
CA ASP A 27 -3.65 -3.67 -10.64
C ASP A 27 -3.63 -2.75 -9.40
N VAL A 28 -3.91 -3.30 -8.20
CA VAL A 28 -3.78 -2.60 -6.91
C VAL A 28 -2.50 -3.09 -6.22
N TYR A 29 -1.36 -2.62 -6.73
CA TYR A 29 -0.04 -2.78 -6.12
C TYR A 29 0.51 -1.42 -5.70
N LEU A 30 1.43 -1.38 -4.74
CA LEU A 30 2.19 -0.17 -4.41
C LEU A 30 3.29 0.04 -5.45
N VAL A 31 4.07 -1.01 -5.69
CA VAL A 31 5.24 -0.99 -6.56
C VAL A 31 5.28 -2.26 -7.38
N GLU A 32 5.53 -2.09 -8.68
CA GLU A 32 5.81 -3.16 -9.61
C GLU A 32 7.24 -3.03 -10.16
N LEU A 33 8.01 -4.10 -10.06
CA LEU A 33 9.37 -4.21 -10.60
C LEU A 33 9.33 -5.00 -11.91
N ARG A 34 9.96 -4.44 -12.95
CA ARG A 34 10.11 -5.07 -14.26
C ARG A 34 11.55 -4.93 -14.76
N PHE A 35 11.99 -5.85 -15.59
CA PHE A 35 13.25 -5.68 -16.32
C PHE A 35 13.09 -4.71 -17.50
N ASN A 36 14.13 -3.93 -17.75
CA ASN A 36 14.19 -3.02 -18.88
C ASN A 36 14.74 -3.76 -20.11
N GLU A 37 13.90 -4.01 -21.11
CA GLU A 37 14.32 -4.70 -22.36
C GLU A 37 15.30 -3.87 -23.20
N SER A 38 15.40 -2.55 -22.94
CA SER A 38 16.25 -1.63 -23.71
C SER A 38 17.62 -1.37 -23.10
N ALA A 39 17.91 -1.89 -21.90
CA ALA A 39 19.19 -1.70 -21.24
C ALA A 39 20.19 -2.78 -21.73
N PRO A 40 21.47 -2.43 -22.01
CA PRO A 40 22.47 -3.44 -22.35
C PRO A 40 22.65 -4.38 -21.14
N LEU A 41 22.12 -5.61 -21.24
CA LEU A 41 22.33 -6.62 -20.21
C LEU A 41 23.81 -6.92 -20.11
N ASP A 42 24.37 -6.65 -18.94
CA ASP A 42 25.76 -6.92 -18.66
C ASP A 42 26.04 -8.43 -18.72
N SER A 43 27.16 -8.84 -19.31
CA SER A 43 27.51 -10.25 -19.59
C SER A 43 27.55 -11.16 -18.34
N ASN A 44 27.65 -10.56 -17.15
CA ASN A 44 27.59 -11.26 -15.87
C ASN A 44 26.16 -11.66 -15.48
N ILE A 45 25.15 -10.88 -15.88
CA ILE A 45 23.72 -11.20 -15.72
C ILE A 45 23.30 -12.26 -16.73
N GLU A 46 23.87 -12.24 -17.94
CA GLU A 46 23.71 -13.31 -18.93
C GLU A 46 24.32 -14.65 -18.45
N ARG A 47 25.36 -14.61 -17.61
CA ARG A 47 25.89 -15.82 -16.96
C ARG A 47 25.00 -16.33 -15.84
N ALA A 48 24.45 -15.45 -15.01
CA ALA A 48 23.41 -15.83 -14.04
C ALA A 48 22.13 -16.36 -14.73
N HIS A 49 21.85 -15.87 -15.94
CA HIS A 49 20.77 -16.32 -16.83
C HIS A 49 21.00 -17.74 -17.38
N LYS A 50 22.26 -18.15 -17.57
CA LYS A 50 22.62 -19.50 -18.08
C LYS A 50 22.71 -20.57 -16.98
N THR A 51 22.95 -20.20 -15.72
CA THR A 51 22.96 -21.17 -14.61
C THR A 51 21.57 -21.62 -14.16
N LEU A 52 20.52 -20.81 -14.41
CA LEU A 52 19.14 -21.28 -14.36
C LEU A 52 18.77 -21.89 -15.72
N ASN A 53 18.83 -23.22 -15.83
CA ASN A 53 18.40 -24.01 -17.00
C ASN A 53 16.88 -23.91 -17.35
N LYS A 54 16.23 -22.76 -17.09
CA LYS A 54 14.84 -22.42 -17.47
C LYS A 54 14.86 -21.14 -18.31
N THR A 55 15.10 -21.34 -19.59
CA THR A 55 15.44 -20.36 -20.63
C THR A 55 14.23 -19.73 -21.33
N SER A 56 13.21 -19.19 -20.64
CA SER A 56 12.04 -18.65 -21.40
C SER A 56 11.27 -17.46 -20.85
N ASP A 57 11.46 -16.98 -19.62
CA ASP A 57 10.47 -16.01 -19.10
C ASP A 57 10.99 -15.01 -18.05
N LEU A 58 12.29 -14.70 -18.05
CA LEU A 58 12.77 -13.61 -17.19
C LEU A 58 12.39 -12.21 -17.73
N SER A 59 12.18 -12.05 -19.05
CA SER A 59 11.69 -10.78 -19.62
C SER A 59 10.24 -10.48 -19.23
N SER A 60 9.43 -11.51 -18.96
CA SER A 60 8.05 -11.38 -18.49
C SER A 60 7.92 -11.32 -16.97
N LEU A 61 9.02 -11.39 -16.23
CA LEU A 61 9.00 -11.36 -14.77
C LEU A 61 8.45 -10.02 -14.27
N ARG A 62 7.31 -10.06 -13.58
CA ARG A 62 6.74 -8.91 -12.88
C ARG A 62 6.63 -9.24 -11.41
N ILE A 63 7.23 -8.40 -10.58
CA ILE A 63 7.13 -8.52 -9.12
C ILE A 63 6.30 -7.35 -8.62
N SER A 64 5.10 -7.64 -8.15
CA SER A 64 4.16 -6.66 -7.60
C SER A 64 4.11 -6.81 -6.08
N THR A 65 4.14 -5.68 -5.38
CA THR A 65 4.16 -5.64 -3.91
C THR A 65 3.01 -4.80 -3.38
N SER A 66 2.38 -5.26 -2.30
CA SER A 66 1.37 -4.53 -1.53
C SER A 66 1.77 -4.47 -0.05
N TYR A 67 0.90 -3.93 0.80
CA TYR A 67 1.18 -3.81 2.24
C TYR A 67 1.32 -5.16 2.95
N LEU A 68 0.55 -6.18 2.55
CA LEU A 68 0.56 -7.51 3.20
C LEU A 68 0.98 -8.66 2.28
N ALA A 69 1.01 -8.45 0.97
CA ALA A 69 1.27 -9.51 0.00
C ALA A 69 2.30 -9.10 -1.05
N MET A 70 2.93 -10.10 -1.65
CA MET A 70 3.76 -9.95 -2.82
C MET A 70 3.38 -11.02 -3.84
N CYS A 71 3.25 -10.63 -5.09
CA CYS A 71 2.97 -11.52 -6.20
C CYS A 71 4.11 -11.47 -7.22
N VAL A 72 4.44 -12.64 -7.74
CA VAL A 72 5.41 -12.83 -8.80
C VAL A 72 4.69 -13.45 -9.99
N GLU A 73 4.71 -12.75 -11.11
CA GLU A 73 4.21 -13.23 -12.41
C GLU A 73 5.39 -13.74 -13.24
N ILE A 74 5.33 -15.00 -13.66
CA ILE A 74 6.29 -15.62 -14.59
C ILE A 74 5.47 -16.26 -15.70
N GLY A 75 5.63 -15.81 -16.95
CA GLY A 75 4.99 -16.47 -18.09
C GLY A 75 3.47 -16.54 -18.03
N GLY A 76 2.83 -15.54 -17.41
CA GLY A 76 1.37 -15.50 -17.21
C GLY A 76 0.86 -16.34 -16.02
N THR A 77 1.74 -16.99 -15.26
CA THR A 77 1.39 -17.64 -13.99
C THR A 77 1.73 -16.71 -12.83
N THR A 78 0.72 -16.29 -12.06
CA THR A 78 0.87 -15.43 -10.88
C THR A 78 0.90 -16.28 -9.62
N THR A 79 1.98 -16.16 -8.84
CA THR A 79 2.12 -16.79 -7.52
C THR A 79 2.22 -15.71 -6.46
N CYS A 80 1.33 -15.74 -5.47
CA CYS A 80 1.26 -14.74 -4.42
C CYS A 80 1.57 -15.38 -3.08
N ALA A 81 2.37 -14.72 -2.25
CA ALA A 81 2.50 -15.07 -0.84
C ALA A 81 2.42 -13.83 0.04
N SER A 82 2.18 -14.06 1.33
CA SER A 82 2.26 -12.99 2.32
C SER A 82 3.69 -12.47 2.43
N SER A 83 3.84 -11.16 2.61
CA SER A 83 5.15 -10.50 2.77
C SER A 83 5.97 -11.04 3.95
N PHE A 84 5.31 -11.73 4.89
CA PHE A 84 5.91 -12.34 6.08
C PHE A 84 6.44 -13.76 5.86
N ASN A 85 5.97 -14.49 4.83
CA ASN A 85 6.41 -15.87 4.56
C ASN A 85 7.17 -15.95 3.23
N THR A 86 8.36 -15.37 3.24
CA THR A 86 9.24 -15.30 2.05
C THR A 86 10.01 -16.59 1.76
N SER A 87 9.77 -17.66 2.52
CA SER A 87 10.38 -18.98 2.33
C SER A 87 9.99 -19.64 0.99
N SER A 88 8.88 -19.22 0.37
CA SER A 88 8.43 -19.70 -0.94
C SER A 88 9.14 -19.08 -2.15
N PHE A 89 10.01 -18.07 -1.97
CA PHE A 89 10.66 -17.35 -3.09
C PHE A 89 12.19 -17.38 -3.04
N ALA A 90 12.79 -18.36 -2.37
CA ALA A 90 14.24 -18.51 -2.20
C ALA A 90 15.06 -18.62 -3.52
N GLY A 91 14.41 -18.67 -4.69
CA GLY A 91 15.05 -18.79 -6.01
C GLY A 91 15.11 -17.51 -6.86
N VAL A 92 14.64 -16.35 -6.37
CA VAL A 92 14.60 -15.09 -7.16
C VAL A 92 15.65 -14.07 -6.67
N SER A 93 16.71 -14.51 -6.00
CA SER A 93 17.89 -13.67 -5.77
C SER A 93 18.86 -13.86 -6.94
N VAL A 94 19.14 -12.77 -7.65
CA VAL A 94 20.24 -12.76 -8.64
C VAL A 94 21.55 -12.75 -7.84
N GLN A 95 22.06 -13.93 -7.52
CA GLN A 95 23.39 -14.08 -6.91
C GLN A 95 24.45 -13.65 -7.94
N ASN A 96 25.04 -12.47 -7.75
CA ASN A 96 26.24 -12.08 -8.49
C ASN A 96 27.46 -12.63 -7.75
N THR A 97 27.93 -13.82 -8.15
CA THR A 97 28.95 -14.59 -7.42
C THR A 97 30.36 -13.98 -7.32
N LYS A 98 30.60 -12.69 -7.62
CA LYS A 98 31.96 -12.10 -7.54
C LYS A 98 32.05 -10.61 -7.12
N SER A 99 31.07 -10.03 -6.44
CA SER A 99 31.27 -8.72 -5.79
C SER A 99 30.33 -8.54 -4.60
N GLU A 100 30.88 -8.00 -3.51
CA GLU A 100 30.28 -7.78 -2.18
C GLU A 100 29.08 -6.79 -2.16
N ALA A 101 28.45 -6.52 -3.30
CA ALA A 101 27.23 -5.74 -3.41
C ALA A 101 26.07 -6.66 -3.83
N ASN A 102 25.53 -7.40 -2.85
CA ASN A 102 24.28 -8.15 -3.00
C ASN A 102 23.12 -7.15 -3.09
N ILE A 103 22.71 -6.79 -4.32
CA ILE A 103 21.46 -6.05 -4.53
C ILE A 103 20.31 -7.07 -4.54
N ASP A 104 20.02 -7.63 -3.36
CA ASP A 104 18.90 -8.53 -3.20
C ASP A 104 17.61 -7.68 -3.26
N LEU A 105 16.95 -7.69 -4.44
CA LEU A 105 15.68 -7.02 -4.67
C LEU A 105 14.62 -7.40 -3.62
N LEU A 106 14.70 -8.63 -3.10
CA LEU A 106 13.85 -9.14 -2.04
C LEU A 106 14.21 -8.49 -0.69
N GLN A 107 15.49 -8.24 -0.42
CA GLN A 107 15.93 -7.52 0.78
C GLN A 107 15.55 -6.03 0.70
N VAL A 108 15.64 -5.40 -0.46
CA VAL A 108 15.18 -4.02 -0.67
C VAL A 108 13.67 -3.92 -0.49
N ALA A 109 12.90 -4.86 -1.06
CA ALA A 109 11.45 -4.94 -0.87
C ALA A 109 11.06 -5.23 0.60
N ARG A 110 11.81 -6.07 1.32
CA ARG A 110 11.61 -6.33 2.76
C ARG A 110 11.91 -5.11 3.63
N VAL A 111 13.01 -4.38 3.38
CA VAL A 111 13.35 -3.15 4.11
C VAL A 111 12.31 -2.06 3.83
N PHE A 112 11.83 -1.98 2.59
CA PHE A 112 10.76 -1.06 2.21
C PHE A 112 9.42 -1.43 2.87
N SER A 113 9.06 -2.71 2.93
CA SER A 113 7.86 -3.21 3.63
C SER A 113 7.95 -3.04 5.16
N SER A 114 9.14 -3.19 5.73
CA SER A 114 9.42 -2.93 7.16
C SER A 114 9.24 -1.44 7.51
N ASN A 115 9.77 -0.56 6.65
CA ASN A 115 9.77 0.89 6.89
C ASN A 115 8.46 1.56 6.46
N CYS A 116 7.75 1.02 5.46
CA CYS A 116 6.41 1.43 5.10
C CYS A 116 5.42 0.75 6.05
N HIS A 117 5.35 1.22 7.30
CA HIS A 117 4.66 0.59 8.42
C HIS A 117 3.25 0.07 8.05
N PRO A 118 3.07 -1.24 7.79
CA PRO A 118 1.76 -1.84 7.56
C PRO A 118 0.90 -1.73 8.82
N ARG A 119 1.55 -1.62 9.98
CA ARG A 119 0.94 -1.37 11.28
C ARG A 119 0.23 -0.02 11.38
N LEU A 120 0.72 1.01 10.68
CA LEU A 120 0.06 2.32 10.66
C LEU A 120 -1.25 2.24 9.87
N LEU A 121 -1.24 1.59 8.71
CA LEU A 121 -2.45 1.35 7.92
C LEU A 121 -3.45 0.46 8.67
N LEU A 122 -2.97 -0.60 9.34
CA LEU A 122 -3.81 -1.45 10.20
C LEU A 122 -4.42 -0.67 11.38
N ALA A 123 -3.66 0.22 12.01
CA ALA A 123 -4.14 1.04 13.12
C ALA A 123 -5.21 2.05 12.65
N VAL A 124 -5.00 2.72 11.52
CA VAL A 124 -5.98 3.63 10.90
C VAL A 124 -7.23 2.85 10.46
N LEU A 125 -7.08 1.65 9.88
CA LEU A 125 -8.22 0.81 9.53
C LEU A 125 -9.03 0.40 10.78
N GLY A 126 -8.35 0.02 11.87
CA GLY A 126 -9.01 -0.27 13.14
C GLY A 126 -9.74 0.95 13.70
N LEU A 127 -9.11 2.12 13.64
CA LEU A 127 -9.69 3.37 14.14
C LEU A 127 -10.89 3.83 13.30
N THR A 128 -10.83 3.73 11.97
CA THR A 128 -11.96 4.02 11.06
C THR A 128 -13.15 3.08 11.27
N VAL A 129 -12.92 1.80 11.56
CA VAL A 129 -14.00 0.86 11.90
C VAL A 129 -14.66 1.24 13.23
N ILE A 130 -13.88 1.57 14.26
CA ILE A 130 -14.43 2.06 15.53
C ILE A 130 -15.25 3.34 15.28
N LEU A 131 -14.71 4.25 14.46
CA LEU A 131 -15.35 5.51 14.10
C LEU A 131 -16.70 5.29 13.40
N PHE A 132 -16.79 4.30 12.51
CA PHE A 132 -18.03 3.92 11.86
C PHE A 132 -19.12 3.53 12.87
N PHE A 133 -18.79 2.70 13.87
CA PHE A 133 -19.73 2.32 14.92
C PHE A 133 -20.15 3.49 15.81
N VAL A 134 -19.22 4.36 16.19
CA VAL A 134 -19.54 5.57 16.98
C VAL A 134 -20.45 6.52 16.19
N MET A 135 -20.24 6.63 14.88
CA MET A 135 -21.08 7.45 14.00
C MET A 135 -22.49 6.87 13.83
N ILE A 136 -22.64 5.54 13.76
CA ILE A 136 -23.96 4.90 13.78
C ILE A 136 -24.66 5.20 15.10
N TRP A 137 -23.95 5.03 16.23
CA TRP A 137 -24.47 5.30 17.56
C TRP A 137 -24.97 6.76 17.71
N ALA A 138 -24.29 7.72 17.09
CA ALA A 138 -24.68 9.13 17.12
C ALA A 138 -25.95 9.45 16.31
N VAL A 139 -26.28 8.66 15.28
CA VAL A 139 -27.43 8.88 14.39
C VAL A 139 -28.72 8.28 14.94
N VAL A 140 -28.64 7.19 15.71
CA VAL A 140 -29.84 6.51 16.23
C VAL A 140 -30.61 7.43 17.20
N PRO A 141 -31.91 7.70 16.96
CA PRO A 141 -32.66 8.70 17.70
C PRO A 141 -32.91 8.36 19.18
N PHE A 142 -32.83 7.07 19.56
CA PHE A 142 -33.29 6.58 20.87
C PHE A 142 -32.21 6.40 21.96
N ILE A 143 -30.96 6.78 21.71
CA ILE A 143 -29.85 6.48 22.63
C ILE A 143 -29.42 7.70 23.48
N PRO A 144 -29.33 7.60 24.82
CA PRO A 144 -28.79 8.66 25.67
C PRO A 144 -27.28 8.84 25.48
N GLY A 145 -26.76 10.08 25.60
CA GLY A 145 -25.32 10.37 25.49
C GLY A 145 -24.82 10.91 24.13
N LYS A 146 -25.72 11.37 23.25
CA LYS A 146 -25.37 11.87 21.90
C LYS A 146 -24.34 13.00 21.87
N ILE A 147 -24.33 13.88 22.87
CA ILE A 147 -23.38 15.00 22.95
C ILE A 147 -21.95 14.48 23.13
N TRP A 148 -21.76 13.48 23.99
CA TRP A 148 -20.48 12.83 24.19
C TRP A 148 -20.05 12.04 22.95
N ALA A 149 -20.98 11.31 22.32
CA ALA A 149 -20.70 10.57 21.09
C ALA A 149 -20.27 11.50 19.94
N LYS A 150 -20.93 12.66 19.76
CA LYS A 150 -20.54 13.67 18.76
C LYS A 150 -19.16 14.27 19.05
N ARG A 151 -18.86 14.56 20.32
CA ARG A 151 -17.55 15.11 20.74
C ARG A 151 -16.42 14.11 20.50
N ILE A 152 -16.63 12.85 20.89
CA ILE A 152 -15.67 11.76 20.64
C ILE A 152 -15.49 11.57 19.13
N SER A 153 -16.56 11.60 18.34
CA SER A 153 -16.49 11.43 16.88
C SER A 153 -15.66 12.50 16.17
N CYS A 154 -15.83 13.80 16.49
CA CYS A 154 -15.02 14.87 15.89
C CYS A 154 -13.54 14.75 16.30
N GLY A 155 -13.25 14.36 17.55
CA GLY A 155 -11.87 14.09 17.99
C GLY A 155 -11.24 12.89 17.27
N LEU A 156 -11.98 11.78 17.18
CA LEU A 156 -11.52 10.56 16.51
C LEU A 156 -11.30 10.79 15.01
N LEU A 157 -12.17 11.55 14.34
CA LEU A 157 -12.05 11.90 12.92
C LEU A 157 -10.82 12.77 12.65
N GLY A 158 -10.54 13.73 13.52
CA GLY A 158 -9.35 14.57 13.41
C GLY A 158 -8.07 13.75 13.54
N LEU A 159 -8.01 12.87 14.54
CA LEU A 159 -6.86 11.97 14.74
C LEU A 159 -6.68 11.02 13.55
N ASP A 160 -7.76 10.42 13.07
CA ASP A 160 -7.73 9.50 11.92
C ASP A 160 -7.24 10.19 10.64
N THR A 161 -7.77 11.39 10.36
CA THR A 161 -7.40 12.20 9.19
C THR A 161 -5.92 12.58 9.23
N LEU A 162 -5.39 12.94 10.41
CA LEU A 162 -3.97 13.27 10.58
C LEU A 162 -3.07 12.04 10.40
N LEU A 163 -3.41 10.92 11.06
CA LEU A 163 -2.63 9.69 10.97
C LEU A 163 -2.63 9.13 9.54
N TRP A 164 -3.79 9.10 8.88
CA TRP A 164 -3.87 8.62 7.51
C TRP A 164 -3.25 9.60 6.51
N GLY A 165 -3.43 10.90 6.69
CA GLY A 165 -2.79 11.91 5.85
C GLY A 165 -1.27 11.81 5.89
N LEU A 166 -0.70 11.64 7.08
CA LEU A 166 0.74 11.37 7.24
C LEU A 166 1.13 10.05 6.58
N GLY A 167 0.33 8.99 6.75
CA GLY A 167 0.56 7.68 6.13
C GLY A 167 0.58 7.73 4.60
N ALA A 168 -0.41 8.39 3.99
CA ALA A 168 -0.52 8.55 2.55
C ALA A 168 0.63 9.39 1.97
N MET A 169 1.04 10.46 2.67
CA MET A 169 2.19 11.28 2.28
C MET A 169 3.50 10.48 2.36
N LEU A 170 3.74 9.78 3.46
CA LEU A 170 4.92 8.93 3.63
C LEU A 170 4.97 7.82 2.58
N GLN A 171 3.82 7.21 2.25
CA GLN A 171 3.73 6.22 1.19
C GLN A 171 4.13 6.81 -0.18
N HIS A 172 3.60 7.98 -0.54
CA HIS A 172 3.91 8.65 -1.80
C HIS A 172 5.41 8.98 -1.94
N GLU A 173 5.98 9.57 -0.89
CA GLU A 173 7.41 9.93 -0.85
C GLU A 173 8.32 8.69 -0.87
N ALA A 174 7.96 7.65 -0.11
CA ALA A 174 8.73 6.42 -0.07
C ALA A 174 8.79 5.78 -1.46
N VAL A 175 7.64 5.64 -2.15
CA VAL A 175 7.59 4.97 -3.45
C VAL A 175 8.34 5.78 -4.52
N THR A 176 8.16 7.09 -4.52
CA THR A 176 8.86 7.99 -5.46
C THR A 176 10.37 7.97 -5.24
N SER A 177 10.82 7.94 -3.99
CA SER A 177 12.23 7.85 -3.63
C SER A 177 12.82 6.50 -3.99
N ALA A 178 12.11 5.40 -3.71
CA ALA A 178 12.53 4.05 -4.07
C ALA A 178 12.69 3.89 -5.58
N LYS A 179 11.78 4.45 -6.38
CA LYS A 179 11.90 4.44 -7.84
C LYS A 179 13.21 5.09 -8.29
N LYS A 180 13.51 6.30 -7.82
CA LYS A 180 14.74 7.02 -8.21
C LYS A 180 16.00 6.28 -7.76
N PHE A 181 16.02 5.82 -6.52
CA PHE A 181 17.16 5.14 -5.92
C PHE A 181 17.46 3.80 -6.63
N ILE A 182 16.48 2.91 -6.72
CA ILE A 182 16.68 1.57 -7.28
C ILE A 182 16.98 1.64 -8.79
N THR A 183 16.34 2.55 -9.52
CA THR A 183 16.64 2.72 -10.96
C THR A 183 18.09 3.19 -11.17
N ALA A 184 18.58 4.11 -10.33
CA ALA A 184 19.96 4.58 -10.39
C ALA A 184 20.96 3.50 -9.94
N SER A 185 20.68 2.79 -8.84
CA SER A 185 21.54 1.73 -8.32
C SER A 185 21.62 0.50 -9.21
N SER A 186 20.57 0.21 -9.99
CA SER A 186 20.53 -0.92 -10.94
C SER A 186 21.04 -0.57 -12.34
N ALA A 187 21.66 0.60 -12.53
CA ALA A 187 22.11 1.06 -13.85
C ALA A 187 21.01 0.95 -14.94
N TYR A 188 19.76 1.28 -14.57
CA TYR A 188 18.57 1.20 -15.44
C TYR A 188 18.17 -0.20 -15.94
N LEU A 189 18.76 -1.27 -15.40
CA LEU A 189 18.38 -2.66 -15.71
C LEU A 189 16.99 -3.02 -15.16
N ILE A 190 16.60 -2.41 -14.04
CA ILE A 190 15.32 -2.66 -13.37
C ILE A 190 14.51 -1.37 -13.40
N GLN A 191 13.32 -1.43 -13.99
CA GLN A 191 12.34 -0.35 -13.97
C GLN A 191 11.31 -0.58 -12.88
N ILE A 192 11.06 0.47 -12.11
CA ILE A 192 9.99 0.51 -11.12
C ILE A 192 8.80 1.31 -11.67
N LYS A 193 7.64 0.66 -11.68
CA LYS A 193 6.36 1.27 -11.96
C LYS A 193 5.58 1.45 -10.66
N LEU A 194 5.09 2.67 -10.42
CA LEU A 194 4.22 2.97 -9.28
C LEU A 194 2.80 2.48 -9.60
N GLY A 195 2.11 1.94 -8.61
CA GLY A 195 0.70 1.61 -8.75
C GLY A 195 -0.20 2.84 -8.61
N THR A 196 -0.59 3.40 -9.74
CA THR A 196 -1.46 4.59 -9.81
C THR A 196 -2.81 4.38 -9.14
N ARG A 197 -3.34 3.15 -9.14
CA ARG A 197 -4.61 2.83 -8.47
C ARG A 197 -4.48 2.87 -6.95
N ALA A 198 -3.42 2.29 -6.39
CA ALA A 198 -3.19 2.31 -4.94
C ALA A 198 -3.00 3.74 -4.44
N GLU A 199 -2.30 4.58 -5.21
CA GLU A 199 -2.15 6.01 -4.93
C GLU A 199 -3.49 6.76 -5.02
N ALA A 200 -4.30 6.50 -6.05
CA ALA A 200 -5.63 7.10 -6.15
C ALA A 200 -6.52 6.70 -4.95
N ILE A 201 -6.47 5.43 -4.53
CA ILE A 201 -7.22 4.91 -3.38
C ILE A 201 -6.76 5.58 -2.07
N SER A 202 -5.47 5.81 -1.87
CA SER A 202 -4.97 6.44 -0.64
C SER A 202 -5.40 7.91 -0.54
N TRP A 203 -5.27 8.69 -1.62
CA TRP A 203 -5.67 10.10 -1.67
C TRP A 203 -7.18 10.31 -1.61
N THR A 204 -7.96 9.44 -2.25
CA THR A 204 -9.43 9.48 -2.16
C THR A 204 -9.92 9.16 -0.75
N SER A 205 -9.34 8.15 -0.11
CA SER A 205 -9.63 7.81 1.30
C SER A 205 -9.33 8.98 2.23
N PHE A 206 -8.19 9.65 2.05
CA PHE A 206 -7.82 10.83 2.82
C PHE A 206 -8.82 11.98 2.64
N SER A 207 -9.21 12.27 1.39
CA SER A 207 -10.16 13.33 1.08
C SER A 207 -11.54 13.06 1.69
N PHE A 208 -12.00 11.80 1.70
CA PHE A 208 -13.24 11.39 2.33
C PHE A 208 -13.23 11.54 3.86
N LEU A 209 -12.12 11.21 4.51
CA LEU A 209 -11.93 11.44 5.95
C LEU A 209 -11.94 12.93 6.27
N LEU A 210 -11.22 13.75 5.49
CA LEU A 210 -11.15 15.19 5.67
C LEU A 210 -12.52 15.87 5.49
N LEU A 211 -13.26 15.53 4.43
CA LEU A 211 -14.62 16.04 4.21
C LEU A 211 -15.56 15.65 5.34
N THR A 212 -15.47 14.41 5.83
CA THR A 212 -16.28 13.94 6.96
C THR A 212 -15.90 14.66 8.25
N CYS A 213 -14.62 14.92 8.48
CA CYS A 213 -14.11 15.68 9.62
C CYS A 213 -14.65 17.11 9.61
N ILE A 214 -14.52 17.83 8.49
CA ILE A 214 -15.05 19.19 8.37
C ILE A 214 -16.57 19.21 8.57
N GLY A 215 -17.31 18.31 7.90
CA GLY A 215 -18.76 18.25 7.99
C GLY A 215 -19.27 17.98 9.41
N THR A 216 -18.66 17.03 10.13
CA THR A 216 -19.05 16.70 11.50
C THR A 216 -18.70 17.80 12.51
N CYS A 217 -17.52 18.42 12.38
CA CYS A 217 -17.15 19.50 13.28
C CYS A 217 -17.95 20.79 12.99
N ALA A 218 -18.36 21.05 11.74
CA ALA A 218 -19.31 22.13 11.41
C ALA A 218 -20.70 21.90 12.03
N LEU A 219 -21.22 20.66 11.97
CA LEU A 219 -22.47 20.30 12.64
C LEU A 219 -22.36 20.45 14.17
N TYR A 220 -21.24 20.04 14.75
CA TYR A 220 -20.99 20.21 16.19
C TYR A 220 -20.94 21.69 16.58
N ALA A 221 -20.26 22.54 15.81
CA ALA A 221 -20.23 23.98 16.03
C ALA A 221 -21.63 24.61 15.95
N ARG A 222 -22.45 24.18 14.98
CA ARG A 222 -23.84 24.63 14.86
C ARG A 222 -24.67 24.26 16.09
N ASP A 223 -24.57 23.01 16.54
CA ASP A 223 -25.32 22.54 17.72
C ASP A 223 -24.91 23.32 18.99
N MET A 224 -23.63 23.67 19.14
CA MET A 224 -23.13 24.48 20.25
C MET A 224 -23.58 25.94 20.16
N LEU A 225 -23.74 26.50 18.96
CA LEU A 225 -24.26 27.86 18.75
C LEU A 225 -25.76 27.95 19.03
N VAL A 226 -26.54 26.92 18.69
CA VAL A 226 -28.00 26.89 18.94
C VAL A 226 -28.33 26.63 20.42
N ALA A 227 -27.44 25.97 21.16
CA ALA A 227 -27.62 25.69 22.58
C ALA A 227 -27.29 26.88 23.50
N LYS A 228 -26.79 28.00 22.95
CA LYS A 228 -26.35 29.19 23.67
C LYS A 228 -27.30 30.35 23.45
#